data_AF-A0A0F0KZK3-F1
#
_entry.id   AF-A0A0F0KZK3-F1
#
_cell.length_a   1.000
_cell.length_b   1.000
_cell.length_c   1.000
_cell.angle_alpha   90.00
_cell.angle_beta   90.00
_cell.angle_gamma   90.00
#
_symmetry.space_group_name_H-M   'P 1'
#
loop_
_entity.id
_entity.type
_entity.pdbx_description
1 polymer ?
#
loop_
_entity_poly.entity_id
_entity_poly.type
_entity_poly.pdbx_seq_one_letter_code
_entity_poly.pdbx_strand_id
1 'polypeptide(L)'
;MTTTRLTPLLEAIERLGDAWADAERSTDLSRSELLDAHRAVGEVQRCLDGLHAELAATIAHESRPELGPDGLAKEQGFRNAGALIATTTGGSPGDAKRLITVGQAAAPRSNLLGEALPAKYPALAAALAAGEISVAAAAVIVALLDRLRLRVGAARVDEAEGLLVARAAGMTLDDVRTLVARTEAWLDPDGVAPKEQQSRDRRSLTMFERDGSFHLNLQTDIASSAPIRAAIQAYVSATFQARITAPEPGAADADHRTVVMIQADAITALCEHAIACDNGGMPATGATVVVRVNLDDLTSGRGAATIDGSDQPVSISTCRRMAAGGGIIPVVLGSAGEILDWGREKRLFTRAQRLALVERDGGCAMCGLPPQMTKAHHIRCWQRDTGPTDLNNGVLLCESCHHRIHDNGWDISVDGVGVAARVWLIPPPHVDPARTPRLGGRARYDVAA
;
A
#
# COMPACT_ATOMS: atom_id res chain seq x y z
N MET A 1 8.54 -3.40 52.91
CA MET A 1 8.70 -2.07 52.29
C MET A 1 8.34 -2.22 50.82
N THR A 2 7.08 -1.99 50.47
CA THR A 2 6.66 -1.92 49.07
C THR A 2 7.43 -0.78 48.42
N THR A 3 8.25 -1.10 47.43
CA THR A 3 9.00 -0.12 46.64
C THR A 3 8.00 0.86 46.03
N THR A 4 8.17 2.16 46.25
CA THR A 4 7.30 3.25 45.73
C THR A 4 7.04 3.15 44.22
N ARG A 5 7.92 2.46 43.49
CA ARG A 5 7.84 2.20 42.04
C ARG A 5 6.76 1.21 41.63
N LEU A 6 6.43 0.21 42.46
CA LEU A 6 5.43 -0.81 42.13
C LEU A 6 4.02 -0.41 42.58
N THR A 7 3.90 0.66 43.38
CA THR A 7 2.62 1.11 43.95
C THR A 7 1.53 1.33 42.90
N PRO A 8 1.76 2.06 41.79
CA PRO A 8 0.71 2.29 40.79
C PRO A 8 0.21 0.99 40.12
N LEU A 9 1.10 0.01 39.93
CA LEU A 9 0.74 -1.30 39.38
C LEU A 9 -0.09 -2.11 40.37
N LEU A 10 0.32 -2.13 41.64
CA LEU A 10 -0.38 -2.85 42.70
C LEU A 10 -1.79 -2.27 42.94
N GLU A 11 -1.90 -0.95 43.00
CA GLU A 11 -3.21 -0.28 43.12
C GLU A 11 -4.12 -0.57 41.92
N ALA A 12 -3.58 -0.61 40.69
CA ALA A 12 -4.35 -0.96 39.50
C ALA A 12 -4.82 -2.44 39.53
N ILE A 13 -3.99 -3.35 40.04
CA ILE A 13 -4.36 -4.77 40.22
C ILE A 13 -5.44 -4.90 41.31
N GLU A 14 -5.35 -4.13 42.38
CA GLU A 14 -6.35 -4.12 43.47
C GLU A 14 -7.71 -3.63 42.95
N ARG A 15 -7.74 -2.52 42.18
CA ARG A 15 -8.95 -2.05 41.48
C ARG A 15 -9.54 -3.09 40.53
N LEU A 16 -8.68 -3.84 39.83
CA LEU A 16 -9.13 -4.92 38.97
C LEU A 16 -9.77 -6.05 39.79
N GLY A 17 -9.17 -6.41 40.92
CA GLY A 17 -9.75 -7.37 41.87
C GLY A 17 -11.11 -6.91 42.38
N ASP A 18 -11.23 -5.66 42.82
CA ASP A 18 -12.48 -5.08 43.31
C ASP A 18 -13.57 -5.06 42.22
N ALA A 19 -13.21 -4.71 40.98
CA ALA A 19 -14.14 -4.69 39.86
C ALA A 19 -14.54 -6.09 39.37
N TRP A 20 -13.68 -7.08 39.60
CA TRP A 20 -13.98 -8.49 39.31
C TRP A 20 -14.84 -9.13 40.40
N ALA A 21 -14.76 -8.61 41.63
CA ALA A 21 -15.51 -9.06 42.81
C ALA A 21 -15.43 -10.59 42.97
N ASP A 22 -16.57 -11.26 43.14
CA ASP A 22 -16.69 -12.72 43.27
C ASP A 22 -17.03 -13.41 41.93
N ALA A 23 -16.93 -12.72 40.79
CA ALA A 23 -17.28 -13.31 39.49
C ALA A 23 -16.26 -14.38 39.06
N GLU A 24 -16.73 -15.58 38.73
CA GLU A 24 -15.86 -16.62 38.18
C GLU A 24 -15.49 -16.33 36.71
N ARG A 25 -16.40 -15.72 35.94
CA ARG A 25 -16.20 -15.41 34.53
C ARG A 25 -16.61 -13.98 34.22
N SER A 26 -16.01 -13.41 33.17
CA SER A 26 -16.39 -12.07 32.68
C SER A 26 -17.85 -11.97 32.23
N THR A 27 -18.50 -13.09 31.92
CA THR A 27 -19.92 -13.16 31.56
C THR A 27 -20.86 -12.94 32.74
N ASP A 28 -20.35 -13.09 33.96
CA ASP A 28 -21.13 -12.99 35.20
C ASP A 28 -21.15 -11.55 35.73
N LEU A 29 -20.27 -10.70 35.19
CA LEU A 29 -20.20 -9.27 35.49
C LEU A 29 -21.42 -8.54 34.91
N SER A 30 -21.99 -7.63 35.70
CA SER A 30 -22.91 -6.62 35.18
C SER A 30 -22.21 -5.72 34.15
N ARG A 31 -22.99 -4.98 33.35
CA ARG A 31 -22.43 -4.06 32.35
C ARG A 31 -21.52 -2.99 32.97
N SER A 32 -21.83 -2.51 34.18
CA SER A 32 -21.00 -1.55 34.90
C SER A 32 -19.69 -2.19 35.36
N GLU A 33 -19.75 -3.34 36.02
CA GLU A 33 -18.57 -4.06 36.50
C GLU A 33 -17.65 -4.47 35.35
N LEU A 34 -18.22 -4.91 34.22
CA LEU A 34 -17.46 -5.21 33.01
C LEU A 34 -16.69 -3.99 32.49
N LEU A 35 -17.30 -2.80 32.50
CA LEU A 35 -16.64 -1.57 32.06
C LEU A 35 -15.57 -1.11 33.06
N ASP A 36 -15.81 -1.29 34.35
CA ASP A 36 -14.85 -0.95 35.41
C ASP A 36 -13.64 -1.89 35.37
N ALA A 37 -13.86 -3.20 35.25
CA ALA A 37 -12.82 -4.21 35.06
C ALA A 37 -12.02 -3.94 33.77
N HIS A 38 -12.70 -3.60 32.67
CA HIS A 38 -12.02 -3.24 31.43
C HIS A 38 -11.09 -2.01 31.58
N ARG A 39 -11.55 -0.97 32.28
CA ARG A 39 -10.72 0.21 32.59
C ARG A 39 -9.52 -0.14 33.47
N ALA A 40 -9.74 -0.95 34.51
CA ALA A 40 -8.68 -1.41 35.41
C ALA A 40 -7.63 -2.28 34.68
N VAL A 41 -8.04 -3.20 33.80
CA VAL A 41 -7.10 -3.94 32.93
C VAL A 41 -6.24 -2.97 32.11
N GLY A 42 -6.85 -1.94 31.53
CA GLY A 42 -6.12 -0.91 30.79
C GLY A 42 -5.10 -0.15 31.65
N GLU A 43 -5.42 0.15 32.91
CA GLU A 43 -4.49 0.75 33.88
C GLU A 43 -3.32 -0.20 34.19
N VAL A 44 -3.61 -1.46 34.50
CA VAL A 44 -2.60 -2.49 34.77
C VAL A 44 -1.63 -2.63 33.59
N GLN A 45 -2.15 -2.67 32.36
CA GLN A 45 -1.34 -2.74 31.15
C GLN A 45 -0.39 -1.54 31.04
N ARG A 46 -0.89 -0.31 31.23
CA ARG A 46 -0.06 0.90 31.11
C ARG A 46 1.01 0.97 32.21
N CYS A 47 0.67 0.64 33.45
CA CYS A 47 1.63 0.58 34.56
C CYS A 47 2.70 -0.49 34.32
N LEU A 48 2.32 -1.68 33.87
CA LEU A 48 3.25 -2.77 33.57
C LEU A 48 4.17 -2.41 32.40
N ASP A 49 3.62 -1.84 31.32
CA ASP A 49 4.41 -1.40 30.17
C ASP A 49 5.39 -0.27 30.56
N GLY A 50 4.98 0.64 31.45
CA GLY A 50 5.84 1.69 32.00
C GLY A 50 7.03 1.11 32.78
N LEU A 51 6.78 0.15 33.66
CA LEU A 51 7.83 -0.59 34.38
C LEU A 51 8.74 -1.36 33.41
N HIS A 52 8.16 -1.99 32.39
CA HIS A 52 8.92 -2.72 31.39
C HIS A 52 9.80 -1.79 30.55
N ALA A 53 9.34 -0.58 30.22
CA ALA A 53 10.16 0.43 29.56
C ALA A 53 11.37 0.85 30.44
N GLU A 54 11.16 1.03 31.75
CA GLU A 54 12.24 1.30 32.71
C GLU A 54 13.28 0.17 32.73
N LEU A 55 12.84 -1.09 32.85
CA LEU A 55 13.71 -2.26 32.79
C LEU A 55 14.44 -2.37 31.44
N ALA A 56 13.74 -2.11 30.33
CA ALA A 56 14.31 -2.15 28.99
C ALA A 56 15.42 -1.11 28.81
N ALA A 57 15.28 0.08 29.40
CA ALA A 57 16.31 1.11 29.39
C ALA A 57 17.57 0.64 30.13
N THR A 58 17.40 0.01 31.30
CA THR A 58 18.50 -0.56 32.09
C THR A 58 19.18 -1.70 31.35
N ILE A 59 18.42 -2.64 30.77
CA ILE A 59 18.97 -3.73 29.95
C ILE A 59 19.76 -3.16 28.76
N ALA A 60 19.25 -2.11 28.11
CA ALA A 60 19.94 -1.44 27.02
C ALA A 60 21.24 -0.77 27.47
N HIS A 61 21.24 -0.15 28.66
CA HIS A 61 22.44 0.44 29.27
C HIS A 61 23.49 -0.63 29.61
N GLU A 62 23.08 -1.74 30.20
CA GLU A 62 23.94 -2.90 30.53
C GLU A 62 24.36 -3.71 29.30
N SER A 63 23.79 -3.43 28.12
CA SER A 63 24.12 -4.09 26.85
C SER A 63 24.76 -3.12 25.84
N ARG A 64 25.27 -1.98 26.32
CA ARG A 64 25.84 -0.93 25.46
C ARG A 64 27.10 -1.43 24.74
N PRO A 65 27.37 -0.99 23.49
CA PRO A 65 28.50 -1.50 22.70
C PRO A 65 29.85 -1.35 23.40
N GLU A 66 30.02 -0.34 24.26
CA GLU A 66 31.24 -0.03 25.00
C GLU A 66 31.64 -1.12 25.99
N LEU A 67 30.70 -1.97 26.42
CA LEU A 67 30.97 -3.13 27.29
C LEU A 67 31.53 -4.34 26.52
N GLY A 68 31.62 -4.28 25.19
CA GLY A 68 32.23 -5.34 24.41
C GLY A 68 31.54 -6.69 24.65
N PRO A 69 32.26 -7.78 24.96
CA PRO A 69 31.68 -9.10 25.26
C PRO A 69 30.97 -9.18 26.62
N ASP A 70 31.30 -8.29 27.56
CA ASP A 70 30.76 -8.28 28.94
C ASP A 70 29.40 -7.58 29.03
N GLY A 71 28.81 -7.19 27.89
CA GLY A 71 27.47 -6.63 27.86
C GLY A 71 26.40 -7.69 28.14
N LEU A 72 25.43 -7.36 28.98
CA LEU A 72 24.37 -8.26 29.46
C LEU A 72 23.71 -9.07 28.34
N ALA A 73 23.34 -8.44 27.22
CA ALA A 73 22.76 -9.18 26.09
C ALA A 73 23.68 -10.28 25.55
N LYS A 74 24.99 -10.02 25.44
CA LYS A 74 25.95 -10.99 24.91
C LYS A 74 26.25 -12.10 25.91
N GLU A 75 26.35 -11.79 27.20
CA GLU A 75 26.46 -12.80 28.26
C GLU A 75 25.28 -13.78 28.22
N GLN A 76 24.09 -13.27 27.90
CA GLN A 76 22.88 -14.08 27.72
C GLN A 76 22.75 -14.70 26.31
N GLY A 77 23.77 -14.60 25.45
CA GLY A 77 23.79 -15.22 24.12
C GLY A 77 23.06 -14.46 23.01
N PHE A 78 22.68 -13.20 23.24
CA PHE A 78 21.98 -12.36 22.27
C PHE A 78 22.90 -11.32 21.61
N ARG A 79 22.57 -10.96 20.36
CA ARG A 79 23.33 -9.96 19.60
C ARG A 79 23.24 -8.53 20.18
N ASN A 80 22.15 -8.18 20.85
CA ASN A 80 21.89 -6.86 21.44
C ASN A 80 20.66 -6.92 22.39
N ALA A 81 20.47 -5.85 23.18
CA ALA A 81 19.34 -5.72 24.11
C ALA A 81 17.96 -5.89 23.45
N GLY A 82 17.77 -5.36 22.24
CA GLY A 82 16.49 -5.47 21.54
C GLY A 82 16.14 -6.93 21.23
N ALA A 83 17.14 -7.74 20.84
CA ALA A 83 16.96 -9.18 20.62
C ALA A 83 16.67 -9.92 21.93
N LEU A 84 17.43 -9.64 23.00
CA LEU A 84 17.20 -10.20 24.33
C LEU A 84 15.76 -9.94 24.79
N ILE A 85 15.32 -8.69 24.79
CA ILE A 85 13.98 -8.30 25.25
C ILE A 85 12.90 -8.96 24.39
N ALA A 86 13.02 -8.90 23.06
CA ALA A 86 12.01 -9.49 22.17
C ALA A 86 11.87 -11.00 22.39
N THR A 87 12.98 -11.73 22.54
CA THR A 87 12.95 -13.18 22.78
C THR A 87 12.41 -13.52 24.17
N THR A 88 12.84 -12.84 25.24
CA THR A 88 12.41 -13.15 26.61
C THR A 88 10.93 -12.82 26.84
N THR A 89 10.40 -11.81 26.17
CA THR A 89 9.01 -11.34 26.34
C THR A 89 8.03 -11.93 25.33
N GLY A 90 8.53 -12.62 24.30
CA GLY A 90 7.74 -13.13 23.18
C GLY A 90 7.24 -12.03 22.22
N GLY A 91 7.75 -10.80 22.35
CA GLY A 91 7.35 -9.64 21.55
C GLY A 91 8.13 -9.49 20.24
N SER A 92 7.78 -8.46 19.45
CA SER A 92 8.51 -8.14 18.23
C SER A 92 9.78 -7.31 18.52
N PRO A 93 10.79 -7.32 17.64
CA PRO A 93 11.92 -6.39 17.72
C PRO A 93 11.49 -4.91 17.70
N GLY A 94 10.34 -4.61 17.08
CA GLY A 94 9.76 -3.27 17.05
C GLY A 94 9.23 -2.83 18.41
N ASP A 95 8.62 -3.74 19.17
CA ASP A 95 8.12 -3.46 20.52
C ASP A 95 9.28 -3.31 21.51
N ALA A 96 10.28 -4.19 21.43
CA ALA A 96 11.51 -4.06 22.23
C ALA A 96 12.22 -2.73 21.98
N LYS A 97 12.36 -2.31 20.72
CA LYS A 97 12.94 -0.99 20.38
C LYS A 97 12.12 0.16 20.96
N ARG A 98 10.78 0.04 20.97
CA ARG A 98 9.88 1.06 21.52
C ARG A 98 10.07 1.20 23.03
N LEU A 99 10.07 0.08 23.75
CA LEU A 99 10.32 0.05 25.20
C LEU A 99 11.67 0.67 25.56
N ILE A 100 12.74 0.31 24.85
CA ILE A 100 14.07 0.90 25.05
C ILE A 100 14.04 2.41 24.82
N THR A 101 13.46 2.86 23.70
CA THR A 101 13.47 4.28 23.32
C THR A 101 12.72 5.14 24.34
N VAL A 102 11.52 4.70 24.75
CA VAL A 102 10.70 5.41 25.73
C VAL A 102 11.35 5.35 27.11
N GLY A 103 11.84 4.18 27.50
CA GLY A 103 12.52 3.99 28.78
C GLY A 103 13.76 4.88 28.92
N GLN A 104 14.61 4.95 27.90
CA GLN A 104 15.80 5.82 27.90
C GLN A 104 15.43 7.30 27.98
N ALA A 105 14.30 7.71 27.37
CA ALA A 105 13.82 9.08 27.43
C ALA A 105 13.24 9.43 28.81
N ALA A 106 12.64 8.46 29.50
CA ALA A 106 12.06 8.58 30.84
C ALA A 106 13.07 8.32 31.97
N ALA A 107 14.22 7.71 31.69
CA ALA A 107 15.24 7.39 32.68
C ALA A 107 15.97 8.64 33.18
N PRO A 108 16.30 8.73 34.49
CA PRO A 108 17.21 9.74 35.02
C PRO A 108 18.54 9.71 34.27
N ARG A 109 19.17 10.88 34.16
CA ARG A 109 20.45 11.04 33.47
C ARG A 109 21.54 11.42 34.46
N SER A 110 22.77 11.47 33.99
CA SER A 110 23.90 12.00 34.76
C SER A 110 24.69 12.96 33.90
N ASN A 111 25.23 14.02 34.50
CA ASN A 111 26.18 14.89 33.81
C ASN A 111 27.58 14.27 33.78
N LEU A 112 28.56 14.95 33.18
CA LEU A 112 29.94 14.48 33.09
C LEU A 112 30.63 14.32 34.45
N LEU A 113 30.10 14.93 35.51
CA LEU A 113 30.60 14.85 36.88
C LEU A 113 29.88 13.75 37.70
N GLY A 114 28.94 13.02 37.09
CA GLY A 114 28.14 12.00 37.76
C GLY A 114 26.97 12.55 38.58
N GLU A 115 26.68 13.86 38.51
CA GLU A 115 25.54 14.44 39.21
C GLU A 115 24.24 14.02 38.52
N ALA A 116 23.24 13.66 39.32
CA ALA A 116 21.94 13.24 38.82
C ALA A 116 21.22 14.40 38.11
N LEU A 117 20.80 14.13 36.87
CA LEU A 117 19.94 14.99 36.08
C LEU A 117 18.56 14.35 35.98
N PRO A 118 17.49 15.17 35.87
CA PRO A 118 16.18 14.64 35.58
C PRO A 118 16.17 13.91 34.23
N ALA A 119 15.11 13.13 34.04
CA ALA A 119 14.82 12.49 32.76
C ALA A 119 14.89 13.48 31.60
N LYS A 120 15.13 12.98 30.39
CA LYS A 120 15.15 13.84 29.20
C LYS A 120 13.80 14.56 29.03
N TYR A 121 12.72 13.85 29.34
CA TYR A 121 11.35 14.33 29.35
C TYR A 121 10.70 14.00 30.71
N PRO A 122 10.77 14.90 31.72
CA PRO A 122 10.30 14.65 33.08
C PRO A 122 8.78 14.48 33.21
N ALA A 123 7.97 15.25 32.49
CA ALA A 123 6.52 15.13 32.51
C ALA A 123 6.07 13.80 31.89
N LEU A 124 6.72 13.40 30.79
CA LEU A 124 6.49 12.11 30.16
C LEU A 124 6.88 10.95 31.09
N ALA A 125 8.01 11.06 31.79
CA ALA A 125 8.43 10.06 32.76
C ALA A 125 7.43 9.89 33.91
N ALA A 126 6.89 10.99 34.44
CA ALA A 126 5.88 10.97 35.49
C ALA A 126 4.57 10.32 35.02
N ALA A 127 4.06 10.71 33.85
CA ALA A 127 2.83 10.14 33.29
C ALA A 127 2.96 8.66 32.93
N LEU A 128 4.14 8.21 32.49
CA LEU A 128 4.43 6.79 32.29
C LEU A 128 4.38 6.02 33.61
N ALA A 129 5.07 6.52 34.63
CA ALA A 129 5.16 5.88 35.93
C ALA A 129 3.79 5.79 36.63
N ALA A 130 2.94 6.79 36.42
CA ALA A 130 1.56 6.81 36.92
C ALA A 130 0.57 5.98 36.08
N GLY A 131 0.99 5.45 34.92
CA GLY A 131 0.10 4.72 34.02
C GLY A 131 -0.98 5.60 33.38
N GLU A 132 -0.74 6.90 33.21
CA GLU A 132 -1.68 7.84 32.58
C GLU A 132 -1.64 7.74 31.04
N ILE A 133 -0.45 7.44 30.49
CA ILE A 133 -0.23 7.27 29.05
C ILE A 133 0.42 5.92 28.76
N SER A 134 0.14 5.36 27.57
CA SER A 134 0.76 4.11 27.13
C SER A 134 2.17 4.35 26.58
N VAL A 135 3.02 3.32 26.60
CA VAL A 135 4.34 3.34 25.95
C VAL A 135 4.22 3.63 24.45
N ALA A 136 3.12 3.20 23.80
CA ALA A 136 2.87 3.52 22.40
C ALA A 136 2.65 5.02 22.16
N ALA A 137 1.83 5.68 22.99
CA ALA A 137 1.61 7.12 22.92
C ALA A 137 2.90 7.90 23.22
N ALA A 138 3.62 7.50 24.27
CA ALA A 138 4.88 8.11 24.66
C ALA A 138 5.95 7.98 23.58
N ALA A 139 6.03 6.86 22.86
CA ALA A 139 6.98 6.69 21.76
C ALA A 139 6.77 7.71 20.64
N VAL A 140 5.51 8.01 20.30
CA VAL A 140 5.18 9.01 19.27
C VAL A 140 5.54 10.42 19.74
N ILE A 141 5.29 10.73 21.02
CA ILE A 141 5.68 12.01 21.65
C ILE A 141 7.20 12.17 21.68
N VAL A 142 7.94 11.18 22.20
CA VAL A 142 9.42 11.17 22.25
C VAL A 142 10.00 11.37 20.85
N ALA A 143 9.47 10.68 19.84
CA ALA A 143 9.96 10.81 18.47
C ALA A 143 9.75 12.21 17.87
N LEU A 144 8.69 12.92 18.26
CA LEU A 144 8.48 14.32 17.88
C LEU A 144 9.48 15.24 18.60
N LEU A 145 9.53 15.14 19.93
CA LEU A 145 10.34 16.03 20.76
C LEU A 145 11.83 15.91 20.40
N ASP A 146 12.33 14.69 20.18
CA ASP A 146 13.71 14.43 19.77
C ASP A 146 14.06 15.08 18.43
N ARG A 147 13.13 14.99 17.46
CA ARG A 147 13.33 15.55 16.11
C ARG A 147 13.36 17.07 16.12
N LEU A 148 12.53 17.69 16.95
CA LEU A 148 12.40 19.15 17.01
C LEU A 148 13.36 19.81 18.00
N ARG A 149 13.96 19.05 18.94
CA ARG A 149 14.80 19.59 20.01
C ARG A 149 15.88 20.55 19.54
N LEU A 150 16.60 20.18 18.48
CA LEU A 150 17.68 21.00 17.91
C LEU A 150 17.17 22.18 17.07
N ARG A 151 15.96 22.09 16.53
CA ARG A 151 15.39 23.10 15.63
C ARG A 151 14.67 24.22 16.38
N VAL A 152 13.89 23.85 17.40
CA VAL A 152 12.97 24.77 18.10
C VAL A 152 13.52 25.22 19.46
N GLY A 153 14.56 24.53 19.97
CA GLY A 153 15.23 24.85 21.23
C GLY A 153 14.57 24.19 22.45
N ALA A 154 15.36 24.00 23.51
CA ALA A 154 14.97 23.22 24.69
C ALA A 154 13.72 23.77 25.39
N ALA A 155 13.62 25.09 25.62
CA ALA A 155 12.51 25.68 26.35
C ALA A 155 11.13 25.43 25.70
N ARG A 156 11.03 25.55 24.38
CA ARG A 156 9.78 25.27 23.64
C ARG A 156 9.44 23.78 23.58
N VAL A 157 10.47 22.92 23.59
CA VAL A 157 10.28 21.46 23.65
C VAL A 157 9.76 21.05 25.02
N ASP A 158 10.26 21.65 26.10
CA ASP A 158 9.81 21.39 27.46
C ASP A 158 8.35 21.88 27.65
N GLU A 159 7.97 23.03 27.09
CA GLU A 159 6.57 23.50 27.05
C GLU A 159 5.66 22.51 26.29
N ALA A 160 6.10 22.06 25.11
CA ALA A 160 5.34 21.12 24.30
C ALA A 160 5.21 19.75 24.95
N GLU A 161 6.24 19.29 25.66
CA GLU A 161 6.21 18.05 26.42
C GLU A 161 5.05 18.08 27.42
N GLY A 162 4.97 19.12 28.26
CA GLY A 162 3.91 19.26 29.25
C GLY A 162 2.52 19.26 28.61
N LEU A 163 2.33 20.01 27.51
CA LEU A 163 1.05 20.08 26.81
C LEU A 163 0.65 18.75 26.15
N LEU A 164 1.60 18.07 25.50
CA LEU A 164 1.37 16.78 24.84
C LEU A 164 1.00 15.71 25.85
N VAL A 165 1.76 15.60 26.95
CA VAL A 165 1.52 14.59 27.98
C VAL A 165 0.18 14.82 28.67
N ALA A 166 -0.12 16.05 29.09
CA ALA A 166 -1.38 16.36 29.76
C ALA A 166 -2.61 16.09 28.87
N ARG A 167 -2.51 16.33 27.55
CA ARG A 167 -3.61 16.05 26.61
C ARG A 167 -3.70 14.59 26.19
N ALA A 168 -2.59 13.87 26.14
CA ALA A 168 -2.57 12.47 25.70
C ALA A 168 -3.27 11.51 26.67
N ALA A 169 -3.41 11.89 27.94
CA ALA A 169 -4.14 11.11 28.93
C ALA A 169 -5.60 10.85 28.47
N GLY A 170 -5.98 9.57 28.38
CA GLY A 170 -7.32 9.15 27.94
C GLY A 170 -7.58 9.22 26.43
N MET A 171 -6.60 9.59 25.60
CA MET A 171 -6.74 9.60 24.14
C MET A 171 -6.40 8.24 23.52
N THR A 172 -7.03 7.93 22.38
CA THR A 172 -6.58 6.80 21.55
C THR A 172 -5.22 7.08 20.93
N LEU A 173 -4.50 6.05 20.48
CA LEU A 173 -3.20 6.24 19.83
C LEU A 173 -3.30 7.09 18.55
N ASP A 174 -4.41 6.99 17.81
CA ASP A 174 -4.62 7.76 16.58
C ASP A 174 -4.94 9.23 16.87
N ASP A 175 -5.66 9.51 17.96
CA ASP A 175 -5.84 10.88 18.46
C ASP A 175 -4.51 11.48 18.92
N VAL A 176 -3.66 10.70 19.61
CA VAL A 176 -2.31 11.15 19.99
C VAL A 176 -1.44 11.43 18.76
N ARG A 177 -1.50 10.59 17.72
CA ARG A 177 -0.81 10.86 16.44
C ARG A 177 -1.28 12.16 15.80
N THR A 178 -2.58 12.43 15.83
CA THR A 178 -3.18 13.67 15.34
C THR A 178 -2.73 14.87 16.17
N LEU A 179 -2.73 14.75 17.50
CA LEU A 179 -2.24 15.76 18.43
C LEU A 179 -0.75 16.06 18.18
N VAL A 180 0.08 15.04 17.98
CA VAL A 180 1.51 15.18 17.67
C VAL A 180 1.71 15.88 16.33
N ALA A 181 0.97 15.52 15.28
CA ALA A 181 1.06 16.21 13.98
C ALA A 181 0.69 17.70 14.08
N ARG A 182 -0.36 18.03 14.84
CA ARG A 182 -0.77 19.44 15.08
C ARG A 182 0.27 20.20 15.92
N THR A 183 0.84 19.54 16.91
CA THR A 183 1.88 20.15 17.77
C THR A 183 3.17 20.38 17.00
N GLU A 184 3.53 19.47 16.09
CA GLU A 184 4.67 19.65 15.18
C GLU A 184 4.50 20.90 14.31
N ALA A 185 3.32 21.10 13.72
CA ALA A 185 3.01 22.28 12.91
C ALA A 185 3.00 23.58 13.73
N TRP A 186 2.62 23.53 15.01
CA TRP A 186 2.67 24.68 15.92
C TRP A 186 4.11 25.01 16.39
N LEU A 187 4.91 23.99 16.67
CA LEU A 187 6.30 24.16 17.10
C LEU A 187 7.21 24.65 15.98
N ASP A 188 7.01 24.09 14.79
CA ASP A 188 7.83 24.33 13.61
C ASP A 188 6.94 24.60 12.37
N PRO A 189 6.34 25.80 12.29
CA PRO A 189 5.50 26.18 11.14
C PRO A 189 6.25 26.11 9.81
N ASP A 190 7.53 26.48 9.79
CA ASP A 190 8.38 26.49 8.60
C ASP A 190 8.73 25.06 8.13
N GLY A 191 8.61 24.06 9.00
CA GLY A 191 8.85 22.65 8.69
C GLY A 191 7.77 21.98 7.86
N VAL A 192 6.60 22.60 7.70
CA VAL A 192 5.46 22.02 6.94
C VAL A 192 5.77 21.97 5.45
N ALA A 193 6.15 23.11 4.85
CA ALA A 193 6.37 23.20 3.40
C ALA A 193 7.47 22.25 2.87
N PRO A 194 8.64 22.09 3.52
CA PRO A 194 9.64 21.12 3.08
C PRO A 194 9.14 19.67 3.14
N LYS A 195 8.35 19.30 4.15
CA LYS A 195 7.78 17.95 4.25
C LYS A 195 6.73 17.68 3.19
N GLU A 196 5.91 18.68 2.88
CA GLU A 196 4.97 18.58 1.77
C GLU A 196 5.72 18.36 0.45
N GLN A 197 6.82 19.08 0.22
CA GLN A 197 7.64 18.87 -0.97
C GLN A 197 8.22 17.45 -1.03
N GLN A 198 8.81 16.96 0.06
CA GLN A 198 9.29 15.57 0.13
C GLN A 198 8.17 14.56 -0.12
N SER A 199 6.95 14.84 0.34
CA SER A 199 5.79 13.97 0.12
C SER A 199 5.34 14.00 -1.35
N ARG A 200 5.37 15.18 -1.99
CA ARG A 200 5.13 15.35 -3.42
C ARG A 200 6.18 14.62 -4.26
N ASP A 201 7.44 14.61 -3.85
CA ASP A 201 8.53 13.95 -4.58
C ASP A 201 8.49 12.43 -4.42
N ARG A 202 7.87 11.94 -3.34
CA ARG A 202 7.63 10.50 -3.09
C ARG A 202 6.29 10.00 -3.60
N ARG A 203 5.54 10.82 -4.35
CA ARG A 203 4.26 10.41 -4.92
C ARG A 203 4.46 9.20 -5.83
N SER A 204 3.67 8.15 -5.63
CA SER A 204 3.77 6.93 -6.41
C SER A 204 2.43 6.23 -6.47
N LEU A 205 2.16 5.57 -7.60
CA LEU A 205 1.05 4.67 -7.76
C LEU A 205 1.59 3.33 -8.21
N THR A 206 1.30 2.26 -7.47
CA THR A 206 1.62 0.89 -7.88
C THR A 206 0.33 0.10 -8.05
N MET A 207 0.25 -0.65 -9.15
CA MET A 207 -0.88 -1.50 -9.51
C MET A 207 -0.37 -2.90 -9.74
N PHE A 208 -1.03 -3.91 -9.18
CA PHE A 208 -0.70 -5.31 -9.39
C PHE A 208 -1.91 -6.20 -9.17
N GLU A 209 -1.86 -7.40 -9.76
CA GLU A 209 -2.89 -8.42 -9.58
C GLU A 209 -2.39 -9.55 -8.68
N ARG A 210 -3.26 -10.05 -7.82
CA ARG A 210 -2.99 -11.20 -6.96
C ARG A 210 -4.31 -11.91 -6.63
N ASP A 211 -4.32 -13.23 -6.72
CA ASP A 211 -5.46 -14.07 -6.30
C ASP A 211 -6.80 -13.63 -6.91
N GLY A 212 -6.80 -13.25 -8.20
CA GLY A 212 -7.99 -12.77 -8.91
C GLY A 212 -8.44 -11.36 -8.54
N SER A 213 -7.65 -10.63 -7.75
CA SER A 213 -7.95 -9.28 -7.27
C SER A 213 -6.96 -8.25 -7.81
N PHE A 214 -7.46 -7.06 -8.12
CA PHE A 214 -6.65 -5.90 -8.49
C PHE A 214 -6.32 -5.08 -7.24
N HIS A 215 -5.03 -4.80 -7.02
CA HIS A 215 -4.53 -3.99 -5.92
C HIS A 215 -4.02 -2.64 -6.43
N LEU A 216 -4.52 -1.56 -5.81
CA LEU A 216 -4.09 -0.18 -6.05
C LEU A 216 -3.46 0.39 -4.79
N ASN A 217 -2.17 0.74 -4.83
CA ASN A 217 -1.50 1.43 -3.72
C ASN A 217 -1.05 2.82 -4.18
N LEU A 218 -1.72 3.85 -3.63
CA LEU A 218 -1.48 5.25 -3.93
C LEU A 218 -0.80 5.94 -2.74
N GLN A 219 0.38 6.51 -3.02
CA GLN A 219 1.06 7.44 -2.13
C GLN A 219 1.03 8.84 -2.75
N THR A 220 0.54 9.81 -1.99
CA THR A 220 0.49 11.22 -2.40
C THR A 220 0.62 12.14 -1.20
N ASP A 221 0.90 13.43 -1.42
CA ASP A 221 0.83 14.45 -0.38
C ASP A 221 -0.62 14.71 0.07
N ILE A 222 -0.78 15.35 1.24
CA ILE A 222 -2.10 15.56 1.85
C ILE A 222 -3.02 16.41 0.98
N ALA A 223 -2.50 17.47 0.33
CA ALA A 223 -3.30 18.36 -0.50
C ALA A 223 -3.87 17.61 -1.72
N SER A 224 -3.03 16.81 -2.39
CA SER A 224 -3.47 15.95 -3.51
C SER A 224 -4.41 14.81 -3.07
N SER A 225 -4.35 14.36 -1.81
CA SER A 225 -5.28 13.36 -1.25
C SER A 225 -6.68 13.92 -0.95
N ALA A 226 -6.79 15.23 -0.72
CA ALA A 226 -8.03 15.89 -0.31
C ALA A 226 -9.19 15.67 -1.29
N PRO A 227 -9.06 15.92 -2.60
CA PRO A 227 -10.15 15.67 -3.56
C PRO A 227 -10.52 14.19 -3.65
N ILE A 228 -9.54 13.28 -3.57
CA ILE A 228 -9.77 11.83 -3.59
C ILE A 228 -10.63 11.41 -2.39
N ARG A 229 -10.23 11.86 -1.19
CA ARG A 229 -10.96 11.58 0.06
C ARG A 229 -12.37 12.14 0.01
N ALA A 230 -12.52 13.39 -0.44
CA ALA A 230 -13.82 14.06 -0.54
C ALA A 230 -14.77 13.33 -1.51
N ALA A 231 -14.28 12.93 -2.69
CA ALA A 231 -15.07 12.22 -3.69
C ALA A 231 -15.55 10.85 -3.18
N ILE A 232 -14.64 10.06 -2.59
CA ILE A 232 -14.98 8.75 -2.02
C ILE A 232 -15.99 8.90 -0.86
N GLN A 233 -15.75 9.85 0.06
CA GLN A 233 -16.65 10.09 1.19
C GLN A 233 -18.04 10.53 0.72
N ALA A 234 -18.12 11.43 -0.26
CA ALA A 234 -19.38 11.86 -0.84
C ALA A 234 -20.15 10.68 -1.46
N TYR A 235 -19.47 9.80 -2.20
CA TYR A 235 -20.07 8.60 -2.80
C TYR A 235 -20.60 7.64 -1.72
N VAL A 236 -19.80 7.40 -0.68
CA VAL A 236 -20.20 6.56 0.47
C VAL A 236 -21.42 7.16 1.16
N SER A 237 -21.39 8.46 1.50
CA SER A 237 -22.52 9.15 2.13
C SER A 237 -23.79 9.08 1.28
N ALA A 238 -23.69 9.28 -0.03
CA ALA A 238 -24.82 9.16 -0.94
C ALA A 238 -25.39 7.72 -0.97
N THR A 239 -24.53 6.71 -0.96
CA THR A 239 -24.93 5.29 -0.92
C THR A 239 -25.65 4.96 0.38
N PHE A 240 -25.14 5.40 1.53
CA PHE A 240 -25.81 5.22 2.82
C PHE A 240 -27.14 5.95 2.88
N GLN A 241 -27.22 7.17 2.34
CA GLN A 241 -28.47 7.90 2.29
C GLN A 241 -29.52 7.15 1.45
N ALA A 242 -29.12 6.60 0.30
CA ALA A 242 -30.00 5.78 -0.54
C ALA A 242 -30.53 4.55 0.20
N ARG A 243 -29.71 3.89 1.03
CA ARG A 243 -30.14 2.76 1.87
C ARG A 243 -31.18 3.16 2.91
N ILE A 244 -30.98 4.31 3.57
CA ILE A 244 -31.91 4.81 4.60
C ILE A 244 -33.27 5.13 3.96
N THR A 245 -33.27 5.68 2.74
CA THR A 245 -34.49 6.03 2.01
C THR A 245 -35.09 4.87 1.20
N ALA A 246 -34.52 3.66 1.28
CA ALA A 246 -34.99 2.52 0.52
C ALA A 246 -36.40 2.11 0.99
N PRO A 247 -37.34 1.81 0.07
CA PRO A 247 -38.72 1.46 0.42
C PRO A 247 -38.82 0.23 1.32
N GLU A 248 -37.93 -0.75 1.12
CA GLU A 248 -37.87 -2.01 1.88
C GLU A 248 -36.41 -2.30 2.32
N PRO A 249 -35.96 -1.76 3.47
CA PRO A 249 -34.56 -1.90 3.93
C PRO A 249 -34.09 -3.34 4.22
N GLY A 250 -35.01 -4.32 4.25
CA GLY A 250 -34.75 -5.74 4.50
C GLY A 250 -35.14 -6.67 3.34
N ALA A 251 -35.39 -6.11 2.15
CA ALA A 251 -35.66 -6.93 0.97
C ALA A 251 -34.43 -7.80 0.60
N ALA A 252 -34.67 -8.89 -0.15
CA ALA A 252 -33.59 -9.80 -0.55
C ALA A 252 -32.54 -9.14 -1.46
N ASP A 253 -32.88 -8.03 -2.10
CA ASP A 253 -32.02 -7.18 -2.93
C ASP A 253 -31.51 -5.92 -2.21
N ALA A 254 -31.69 -5.84 -0.89
CA ALA A 254 -31.15 -4.75 -0.09
C ALA A 254 -29.61 -4.72 -0.16
N ASP A 255 -29.06 -3.51 -0.21
CA ASP A 255 -27.63 -3.32 -0.34
C ASP A 255 -26.90 -3.57 0.99
N HIS A 256 -26.25 -4.73 1.09
CA HIS A 256 -25.48 -5.15 2.27
C HIS A 256 -23.98 -4.90 2.15
N ARG A 257 -23.50 -4.15 1.14
CA ARG A 257 -22.06 -3.88 0.98
C ARG A 257 -21.50 -3.15 2.20
N THR A 258 -20.30 -3.50 2.63
CA THR A 258 -19.60 -2.81 3.72
C THR A 258 -19.05 -1.46 3.26
N VAL A 259 -18.67 -0.58 4.20
CA VAL A 259 -18.06 0.73 3.87
C VAL A 259 -16.87 0.56 2.92
N VAL A 260 -16.00 -0.41 3.18
CA VAL A 260 -14.80 -0.65 2.36
C VAL A 260 -15.13 -1.16 0.96
N MET A 261 -16.21 -1.92 0.78
CA MET A 261 -16.70 -2.33 -0.54
C MET A 261 -17.23 -1.11 -1.32
N ILE A 262 -18.03 -0.26 -0.66
CA ILE A 262 -18.55 0.97 -1.30
C ILE A 262 -17.42 1.93 -1.67
N GLN A 263 -16.36 2.01 -0.85
CA GLN A 263 -15.17 2.81 -1.18
C GLN A 263 -14.44 2.28 -2.43
N ALA A 264 -14.34 0.96 -2.59
CA ALA A 264 -13.79 0.35 -3.79
C ALA A 264 -14.66 0.66 -5.02
N ASP A 265 -15.98 0.51 -4.88
CA ASP A 265 -16.95 0.85 -5.94
C ASP A 265 -16.88 2.34 -6.32
N ALA A 266 -16.65 3.23 -5.35
CA ALA A 266 -16.50 4.67 -5.59
C ALA A 266 -15.32 4.96 -6.52
N ILE A 267 -14.16 4.34 -6.30
CA ILE A 267 -13.00 4.51 -7.18
C ILE A 267 -13.30 3.99 -8.59
N THR A 268 -13.93 2.82 -8.71
CA THR A 268 -14.32 2.25 -10.01
C THR A 268 -15.27 3.20 -10.76
N ALA A 269 -16.33 3.67 -10.10
CA ALA A 269 -17.30 4.58 -10.68
C ALA A 269 -16.69 5.93 -11.11
N LEU A 270 -15.75 6.46 -10.31
CA LEU A 270 -15.03 7.70 -10.65
C LEU A 270 -14.14 7.51 -11.89
N CYS A 271 -13.44 6.39 -12.00
CA CYS A 271 -12.62 6.06 -13.16
C CYS A 271 -13.47 5.82 -14.43
N GLU A 272 -14.57 5.07 -14.31
CA GLU A 272 -15.51 4.86 -15.42
C GLU A 272 -16.10 6.18 -15.92
N HIS A 273 -16.52 7.05 -14.99
CA HIS A 273 -16.99 8.39 -15.34
C HIS A 273 -15.92 9.22 -16.03
N ALA A 274 -14.68 9.22 -15.51
CA ALA A 274 -13.57 9.99 -16.06
C ALA A 274 -13.22 9.59 -17.50
N ILE A 275 -13.32 8.30 -17.84
CA ILE A 275 -13.05 7.79 -19.19
C ILE A 275 -14.16 8.19 -20.18
N ALA A 276 -15.41 8.22 -19.73
CA ALA A 276 -16.58 8.52 -20.55
C ALA A 276 -16.87 10.03 -20.69
N CYS A 277 -16.43 10.84 -19.74
CA CYS A 277 -16.75 12.27 -19.68
C CYS A 277 -15.86 13.11 -20.61
N ASP A 278 -16.48 13.92 -21.47
CA ASP A 278 -15.80 14.82 -22.42
C ASP A 278 -15.68 16.28 -21.90
N ASN A 279 -15.91 16.50 -20.60
CA ASN A 279 -16.06 17.84 -20.03
C ASN A 279 -14.74 18.60 -19.75
N GLY A 280 -13.65 18.34 -20.48
CA GLY A 280 -12.43 19.15 -20.25
C GLY A 280 -11.10 18.61 -20.76
N GLY A 281 -11.08 17.75 -21.79
CA GLY A 281 -9.82 17.32 -22.42
C GLY A 281 -8.91 16.51 -21.49
N MET A 282 -9.49 15.76 -20.54
CA MET A 282 -8.71 14.83 -19.72
C MET A 282 -8.00 13.83 -20.66
N PRO A 283 -6.71 13.53 -20.48
CA PRO A 283 -5.98 12.59 -21.34
C PRO A 283 -6.41 11.12 -21.15
N ALA A 284 -7.54 10.88 -20.49
CA ALA A 284 -8.21 9.59 -20.34
C ALA A 284 -9.54 9.50 -21.11
N THR A 285 -10.08 10.63 -21.59
CA THR A 285 -11.34 10.66 -22.35
C THR A 285 -11.19 9.79 -23.61
N GLY A 286 -12.08 8.80 -23.75
CA GLY A 286 -12.05 7.85 -24.87
C GLY A 286 -11.10 6.67 -24.68
N ALA A 287 -10.44 6.51 -23.53
CA ALA A 287 -9.74 5.26 -23.20
C ALA A 287 -10.73 4.09 -23.31
N THR A 288 -10.32 3.00 -23.97
CA THR A 288 -11.21 1.86 -24.23
C THR A 288 -10.70 0.62 -23.50
N VAL A 289 -11.57 0.02 -22.69
CA VAL A 289 -11.35 -1.32 -22.13
C VAL A 289 -11.74 -2.34 -23.19
N VAL A 290 -10.77 -3.17 -23.61
CA VAL A 290 -10.99 -4.20 -24.63
C VAL A 290 -11.15 -5.54 -23.93
N VAL A 291 -12.28 -6.19 -24.17
CA VAL A 291 -12.60 -7.54 -23.66
C VAL A 291 -12.67 -8.49 -24.85
N ARG A 292 -11.92 -9.60 -24.79
CA ARG A 292 -11.92 -10.65 -25.80
C ARG A 292 -12.58 -11.91 -25.29
N VAL A 293 -13.42 -12.50 -26.12
CA VAL A 293 -14.16 -13.72 -25.81
C VAL A 293 -14.39 -14.50 -27.09
N ASN A 294 -14.32 -15.83 -27.03
CA ASN A 294 -14.71 -16.67 -28.16
C ASN A 294 -16.23 -16.56 -28.37
N LEU A 295 -16.68 -16.50 -29.61
CA LEU A 295 -18.11 -16.45 -29.95
C LEU A 295 -18.87 -17.66 -29.39
N ASP A 296 -18.29 -18.87 -29.45
CA ASP A 296 -18.91 -20.09 -28.93
C ASP A 296 -19.06 -20.05 -27.40
N ASP A 297 -18.04 -19.56 -26.69
CA ASP A 297 -18.06 -19.34 -25.23
C ASP A 297 -19.11 -18.28 -24.85
N LEU A 298 -19.12 -17.16 -25.59
CA LEU A 298 -20.08 -16.10 -25.38
C LEU A 298 -21.53 -16.56 -25.61
N THR A 299 -21.76 -17.41 -26.61
CA THR A 299 -23.09 -17.90 -26.99
C THR A 299 -23.56 -19.00 -26.04
N SER A 300 -22.70 -19.96 -25.70
CA SER A 300 -22.98 -21.04 -24.76
C SER A 300 -23.07 -20.57 -23.30
N GLY A 301 -22.51 -19.39 -22.98
CA GLY A 301 -22.43 -18.88 -21.62
C GLY A 301 -21.40 -19.60 -20.74
N ARG A 302 -20.54 -20.43 -21.34
CA ARG A 302 -19.49 -21.21 -20.68
C ARG A 302 -18.13 -20.73 -21.17
N GLY A 303 -17.06 -20.95 -20.40
CA GLY A 303 -15.72 -20.49 -20.74
C GLY A 303 -15.35 -19.16 -20.08
N ALA A 304 -14.43 -18.43 -20.70
CA ALA A 304 -13.85 -17.22 -20.12
C ALA A 304 -13.58 -16.14 -21.17
N ALA A 305 -13.51 -14.90 -20.69
CA ALA A 305 -13.06 -13.76 -21.45
C ALA A 305 -11.74 -13.22 -20.87
N THR A 306 -10.96 -12.54 -21.70
CA THR A 306 -9.72 -11.86 -21.28
C THR A 306 -9.89 -10.35 -21.45
N ILE A 307 -9.22 -9.58 -20.60
CA ILE A 307 -9.24 -8.11 -20.63
C ILE A 307 -7.83 -7.63 -20.97
N ASP A 308 -7.70 -6.69 -21.89
CA ASP A 308 -6.39 -6.11 -22.22
C ASP A 308 -5.71 -5.52 -20.98
N GLY A 309 -4.49 -5.98 -20.69
CA GLY A 309 -3.71 -5.53 -19.55
C GLY A 309 -4.03 -6.20 -18.22
N SER A 310 -4.91 -7.21 -18.21
CA SER A 310 -5.21 -8.05 -17.05
C SER A 310 -4.52 -9.41 -17.17
N ASP A 311 -3.92 -9.90 -16.10
CA ASP A 311 -3.26 -11.22 -16.07
C ASP A 311 -4.28 -12.35 -15.84
N GLN A 312 -5.45 -12.02 -15.29
CA GLN A 312 -6.49 -12.98 -14.94
C GLN A 312 -7.67 -12.96 -15.93
N PRO A 313 -8.24 -14.14 -16.27
CA PRO A 313 -9.46 -14.22 -17.07
C PRO A 313 -10.70 -13.89 -16.23
N VAL A 314 -11.78 -13.47 -16.89
CA VAL A 314 -13.10 -13.22 -16.27
C VAL A 314 -14.17 -14.15 -16.82
N SER A 315 -15.21 -14.43 -16.03
CA SER A 315 -16.31 -15.25 -16.50
C SER A 315 -17.10 -14.58 -17.62
N ILE A 316 -17.77 -15.39 -18.46
CA ILE A 316 -18.69 -14.87 -19.50
C ILE A 316 -19.81 -14.02 -18.87
N SER A 317 -20.27 -14.37 -17.67
CA SER A 317 -21.25 -13.56 -16.94
C SER A 317 -20.71 -12.17 -16.58
N THR A 318 -19.43 -12.07 -16.21
CA THR A 318 -18.75 -10.79 -15.94
C THR A 318 -18.56 -10.00 -17.22
N CYS A 319 -18.10 -10.64 -18.30
CA CYS A 319 -18.01 -10.04 -19.63
C CYS A 319 -19.36 -9.44 -20.07
N ARG A 320 -20.47 -10.16 -19.87
CA ARG A 320 -21.82 -9.66 -20.18
C ARG A 320 -22.25 -8.48 -19.29
N ARG A 321 -21.88 -8.45 -18.00
CA ARG A 321 -22.14 -7.30 -17.12
C ARG A 321 -21.35 -6.07 -17.56
N MET A 322 -20.07 -6.23 -17.88
CA MET A 322 -19.24 -5.15 -18.43
C MET A 322 -19.82 -4.63 -19.75
N ALA A 323 -20.35 -5.53 -20.59
CA ALA A 323 -21.02 -5.16 -21.83
C ALA A 323 -22.28 -4.32 -21.65
N ALA A 324 -23.09 -4.62 -20.63
CA ALA A 324 -24.30 -3.88 -20.34
C ALA A 324 -24.04 -2.46 -19.83
N GLY A 325 -22.91 -2.23 -19.15
CA GLY A 325 -22.54 -0.91 -18.60
C GLY A 325 -21.70 -0.02 -19.53
N GLY A 326 -20.96 -0.60 -20.49
CA GLY A 326 -19.86 0.07 -21.18
C GLY A 326 -20.11 0.59 -22.60
N GLY A 327 -21.33 0.55 -23.13
CA GLY A 327 -21.62 1.03 -24.50
C GLY A 327 -20.73 0.36 -25.57
N ILE A 328 -20.85 -0.96 -25.73
CA ILE A 328 -19.97 -1.74 -26.61
C ILE A 328 -20.15 -1.40 -28.10
N ILE A 329 -19.03 -1.24 -28.81
CA ILE A 329 -18.94 -1.39 -30.26
C ILE A 329 -18.37 -2.80 -30.55
N PRO A 330 -19.19 -3.78 -30.97
CA PRO A 330 -18.69 -5.12 -31.28
C PRO A 330 -17.81 -5.07 -32.53
N VAL A 331 -16.58 -5.59 -32.43
CA VAL A 331 -15.69 -5.78 -33.57
C VAL A 331 -15.48 -7.28 -33.75
N VAL A 332 -16.03 -7.82 -34.84
CA VAL A 332 -15.75 -9.19 -35.26
C VAL A 332 -14.47 -9.16 -36.11
N LEU A 333 -13.37 -9.67 -35.56
CA LEU A 333 -12.14 -9.86 -36.30
C LEU A 333 -12.27 -11.15 -37.12
N GLY A 334 -12.35 -11.04 -38.45
CA GLY A 334 -12.42 -12.20 -39.35
C GLY A 334 -13.42 -12.14 -40.50
N SER A 335 -14.15 -11.05 -40.72
CA SER A 335 -14.90 -10.88 -41.97
C SER A 335 -13.96 -10.50 -43.13
N ALA A 336 -14.20 -11.08 -44.30
CA ALA A 336 -13.34 -10.96 -45.48
C ALA A 336 -13.26 -9.52 -46.01
N GLY A 337 -12.05 -8.97 -46.17
CA GLY A 337 -11.83 -7.80 -47.05
C GLY A 337 -10.69 -6.83 -46.71
N GLU A 338 -10.11 -6.86 -45.50
CA GLU A 338 -9.05 -5.89 -45.14
C GLU A 338 -7.68 -6.29 -45.68
N ILE A 339 -7.00 -5.36 -46.37
CA ILE A 339 -5.62 -5.55 -46.85
C ILE A 339 -4.68 -5.42 -45.64
N LEU A 340 -4.07 -6.54 -45.24
CA LEU A 340 -3.13 -6.61 -44.11
C LEU A 340 -1.66 -6.59 -44.54
N ASP A 341 -1.39 -6.70 -45.83
CA ASP A 341 -0.06 -6.65 -46.42
C ASP A 341 -0.02 -5.56 -47.50
N TRP A 342 0.64 -4.44 -47.19
CA TRP A 342 0.71 -3.24 -48.06
C TRP A 342 2.05 -3.12 -48.79
N GLY A 343 2.98 -4.06 -48.55
CA GLY A 343 4.32 -4.00 -49.05
C GLY A 343 4.98 -2.67 -48.70
N ARG A 344 5.34 -1.91 -49.73
CA ARG A 344 6.06 -0.63 -49.61
C ARG A 344 5.21 0.59 -49.98
N GLU A 345 3.91 0.41 -50.17
CA GLU A 345 3.01 1.49 -50.57
C GLU A 345 2.67 2.43 -49.39
N LYS A 346 2.63 1.89 -48.17
CA LYS A 346 2.38 2.66 -46.95
C LYS A 346 3.48 2.44 -45.93
N ARG A 347 4.03 3.54 -45.39
CA ARG A 347 5.06 3.48 -44.34
C ARG A 347 4.49 3.13 -42.96
N LEU A 348 3.29 3.61 -42.62
CA LEU A 348 2.70 3.41 -41.30
C LEU A 348 1.68 2.28 -41.34
N PHE A 349 1.65 1.46 -40.28
CA PHE A 349 0.64 0.42 -40.10
C PHE A 349 -0.76 1.04 -40.03
N THR A 350 -1.69 0.48 -40.79
CA THR A 350 -3.09 0.91 -40.81
C THR A 350 -3.81 0.55 -39.50
N ARG A 351 -5.01 1.09 -39.28
CA ARG A 351 -5.85 0.69 -38.14
C ARG A 351 -6.16 -0.81 -38.16
N ALA A 352 -6.47 -1.38 -39.32
CA ALA A 352 -6.74 -2.81 -39.47
C ALA A 352 -5.52 -3.67 -39.12
N GLN A 353 -4.32 -3.30 -39.62
CA GLN A 353 -3.07 -3.98 -39.26
C GLN A 353 -2.76 -3.83 -37.77
N ARG A 354 -2.97 -2.66 -37.18
CA ARG A 354 -2.78 -2.46 -35.74
C ARG A 354 -3.71 -3.36 -34.94
N LEU A 355 -4.99 -3.48 -35.30
CA LEU A 355 -5.93 -4.40 -34.64
C LEU A 355 -5.51 -5.86 -34.79
N ALA A 356 -5.01 -6.27 -35.97
CA ALA A 356 -4.48 -7.61 -36.18
C ALA A 356 -3.21 -7.90 -35.35
N LEU A 357 -2.31 -6.92 -35.22
CA LEU A 357 -1.14 -7.01 -34.35
C LEU A 357 -1.54 -7.06 -32.87
N VAL A 358 -2.56 -6.30 -32.46
CA VAL A 358 -3.13 -6.38 -31.11
C VAL A 358 -3.67 -7.77 -30.82
N GLU A 359 -4.35 -8.41 -31.78
CA GLU A 359 -4.89 -9.76 -31.60
C GLU A 359 -3.80 -10.81 -31.47
N ARG A 360 -2.76 -10.72 -32.31
CA ARG A 360 -1.62 -11.63 -32.31
C ARG A 360 -0.72 -11.45 -31.09
N ASP A 361 -0.39 -10.21 -30.75
CA ASP A 361 0.65 -9.88 -29.77
C ASP A 361 0.10 -9.66 -28.36
N GLY A 362 -1.19 -9.31 -28.20
CA GLY A 362 -1.86 -9.08 -26.91
C GLY A 362 -1.36 -7.85 -26.11
N GLY A 363 -0.36 -7.13 -26.64
CA GLY A 363 0.37 -6.07 -25.93
C GLY A 363 1.81 -6.04 -26.39
N CYS A 364 2.73 -5.53 -25.55
CA CYS A 364 4.14 -5.56 -25.88
C CYS A 364 4.61 -7.02 -25.93
N ALA A 365 5.11 -7.46 -27.08
CA ALA A 365 5.51 -8.85 -27.29
C ALA A 365 6.59 -9.35 -26.31
N MET A 366 7.33 -8.44 -25.65
CA MET A 366 8.40 -8.77 -24.71
C MET A 366 7.99 -8.73 -23.24
N CYS A 367 7.34 -7.64 -22.80
CA CYS A 367 7.02 -7.44 -21.38
C CYS A 367 5.53 -7.50 -21.04
N GLY A 368 4.64 -7.70 -22.03
CA GLY A 368 3.19 -7.80 -21.81
C GLY A 368 2.48 -6.46 -21.56
N LEU A 369 3.16 -5.31 -21.69
CA LEU A 369 2.53 -4.00 -21.47
C LEU A 369 1.27 -3.82 -22.36
N PRO A 370 0.17 -3.23 -21.86
CA PRO A 370 -1.09 -3.17 -22.60
C PRO A 370 -0.98 -2.51 -23.99
N PRO A 371 -1.77 -2.93 -24.99
CA PRO A 371 -1.60 -2.47 -26.36
C PRO A 371 -1.70 -0.95 -26.57
N GLN A 372 -2.43 -0.23 -25.72
CA GLN A 372 -2.56 1.22 -25.73
C GLN A 372 -1.22 1.92 -25.43
N MET A 373 -0.31 1.25 -24.73
CA MET A 373 1.04 1.72 -24.39
C MET A 373 2.11 1.20 -25.36
N THR A 374 1.72 0.64 -26.50
CA THR A 374 2.62 0.08 -27.51
C THR A 374 2.53 0.80 -28.84
N LYS A 375 3.60 0.68 -29.62
CA LYS A 375 3.66 1.11 -31.01
C LYS A 375 3.91 -0.11 -31.89
N ALA A 376 3.32 -0.12 -33.08
CA ALA A 376 3.62 -1.11 -34.11
C ALA A 376 5.02 -0.80 -34.67
N HIS A 377 5.93 -1.74 -34.46
CA HIS A 377 7.33 -1.67 -34.84
C HIS A 377 7.58 -2.57 -36.05
N HIS A 378 8.34 -2.07 -37.02
CA HIS A 378 8.82 -2.87 -38.15
C HIS A 378 10.03 -3.71 -37.73
N ILE A 379 9.92 -5.04 -37.81
CA ILE A 379 11.01 -5.98 -37.49
C ILE A 379 12.19 -5.75 -38.42
N ARG A 380 11.95 -5.79 -39.73
CA ARG A 380 12.86 -5.23 -40.74
C ARG A 380 12.54 -3.76 -40.89
N CYS A 381 13.47 -2.91 -40.52
CA CYS A 381 13.27 -1.47 -40.50
C CYS A 381 12.91 -0.94 -41.91
N TRP A 382 11.91 -0.06 -41.97
CA TRP A 382 11.46 0.58 -43.22
C TRP A 382 12.59 1.33 -43.95
N GLN A 383 13.40 2.11 -43.23
CA GLN A 383 14.47 2.91 -43.82
C GLN A 383 15.76 2.11 -44.02
N ARG A 384 16.20 1.36 -43.01
CA ARG A 384 17.49 0.64 -43.02
C ARG A 384 17.46 -0.61 -43.87
N ASP A 385 16.41 -1.43 -43.74
CA ASP A 385 16.38 -2.80 -44.29
C ASP A 385 15.43 -2.95 -45.48
N THR A 386 14.85 -1.85 -45.93
CA THR A 386 13.77 -1.82 -46.94
C THR A 386 12.58 -2.73 -46.56
N GLY A 387 12.26 -2.82 -45.26
CA GLY A 387 11.16 -3.67 -44.79
C GLY A 387 9.79 -3.20 -45.27
N PRO A 388 8.84 -4.12 -45.53
CA PRO A 388 7.46 -3.79 -45.89
C PRO A 388 6.58 -3.53 -44.66
N THR A 389 5.46 -2.83 -44.83
CA THR A 389 4.39 -2.70 -43.84
C THR A 389 3.38 -3.83 -44.05
N ASP A 390 3.83 -5.03 -43.71
CA ASP A 390 3.07 -6.29 -43.78
C ASP A 390 2.92 -6.85 -42.37
N LEU A 391 1.88 -7.66 -42.13
CA LEU A 391 1.57 -8.12 -40.78
C LEU A 391 2.71 -8.98 -40.19
N ASN A 392 3.36 -9.78 -41.03
CA ASN A 392 4.50 -10.62 -40.65
C ASN A 392 5.80 -9.83 -40.40
N ASN A 393 5.84 -8.55 -40.79
CA ASN A 393 6.96 -7.64 -40.50
C ASN A 393 6.63 -6.60 -39.41
N GLY A 394 5.43 -6.66 -38.80
CA GLY A 394 5.03 -5.80 -37.69
C GLY A 394 5.05 -6.55 -36.36
N VAL A 395 5.29 -5.84 -35.26
CA VAL A 395 5.16 -6.34 -33.87
C VAL A 395 4.86 -5.20 -32.90
N LEU A 396 4.09 -5.42 -31.86
CA LEU A 396 3.83 -4.41 -30.82
C LEU A 396 4.94 -4.39 -29.77
N LEU A 397 5.52 -3.20 -29.55
CA LEU A 397 6.53 -2.95 -28.51
C LEU A 397 6.22 -1.68 -27.73
N CYS A 398 6.47 -1.69 -26.43
CA CYS A 398 6.51 -0.47 -25.62
C CYS A 398 7.81 0.30 -25.87
N GLU A 399 7.86 1.58 -25.50
CA GLU A 399 9.03 2.44 -25.73
C GLU A 399 10.33 1.83 -25.18
N SER A 400 10.31 1.26 -23.98
CA SER A 400 11.49 0.64 -23.36
C SER A 400 11.97 -0.61 -24.12
N CYS A 401 11.04 -1.52 -24.48
CA CYS A 401 11.40 -2.72 -25.21
C CYS A 401 11.77 -2.43 -26.67
N HIS A 402 11.19 -1.39 -27.28
CA HIS A 402 11.57 -0.90 -28.60
C HIS A 402 13.03 -0.47 -28.66
N HIS A 403 13.49 0.32 -27.67
CA HIS A 403 14.91 0.68 -27.55
C HIS A 403 15.79 -0.56 -27.31
N ARG A 404 15.32 -1.59 -26.58
CA ARG A 404 16.10 -2.83 -26.42
C ARG A 404 16.37 -3.56 -27.73
N ILE A 405 15.41 -3.57 -28.66
CA ILE A 405 15.61 -4.13 -30.00
C ILE A 405 16.70 -3.35 -30.75
N HIS A 406 16.64 -2.02 -30.71
CA HIS A 406 17.59 -1.17 -31.45
C HIS A 406 18.98 -1.10 -30.83
N ASP A 407 19.08 -0.98 -29.51
CA ASP A 407 20.31 -0.58 -28.83
C ASP A 407 21.06 -1.78 -28.23
N ASN A 408 20.36 -2.90 -27.99
CA ASN A 408 20.91 -4.04 -27.25
C ASN A 408 20.97 -5.35 -28.06
N GLY A 409 20.73 -5.31 -29.38
CA GLY A 409 20.95 -6.45 -30.28
C GLY A 409 19.95 -7.60 -30.12
N TRP A 410 18.76 -7.34 -29.59
CA TRP A 410 17.67 -8.32 -29.58
C TRP A 410 17.03 -8.39 -30.97
N ASP A 411 16.82 -9.61 -31.46
CA ASP A 411 16.15 -9.86 -32.74
C ASP A 411 14.72 -10.39 -32.52
N ILE A 412 13.89 -10.26 -33.55
CA ILE A 412 12.51 -10.75 -33.55
C ILE A 412 12.29 -11.59 -34.80
N SER A 413 11.64 -12.75 -34.64
CA SER A 413 11.16 -13.58 -35.74
C SER A 413 9.66 -13.82 -35.58
N VAL A 414 8.93 -13.81 -36.69
CA VAL A 414 7.51 -14.17 -36.72
C VAL A 414 7.36 -15.45 -37.53
N ASP A 415 6.72 -16.44 -36.96
CA ASP A 415 6.46 -17.74 -37.59
C ASP A 415 4.96 -17.95 -37.79
N GLY A 416 4.55 -18.40 -38.99
CA GLY A 416 3.15 -18.50 -39.39
C GLY A 416 2.59 -17.26 -40.10
N VAL A 417 1.27 -17.18 -40.22
CA VAL A 417 0.55 -16.13 -40.97
C VAL A 417 -0.63 -15.57 -40.19
N GLY A 418 -0.94 -14.29 -40.44
CA GLY A 418 -2.13 -13.67 -39.88
C GLY A 418 -2.05 -13.46 -38.36
N VAL A 419 -3.22 -13.40 -37.72
CA VAL A 419 -3.35 -13.24 -36.27
C VAL A 419 -2.95 -14.50 -35.47
N ALA A 420 -2.80 -15.64 -36.14
CA ALA A 420 -2.36 -16.90 -35.52
C ALA A 420 -0.83 -17.09 -35.53
N ALA A 421 -0.08 -16.15 -36.12
CA ALA A 421 1.37 -16.22 -36.17
C ALA A 421 2.01 -16.06 -34.77
N ARG A 422 3.14 -16.72 -34.55
CA ARG A 422 3.87 -16.73 -33.28
C ARG A 422 5.06 -15.77 -33.35
N VAL A 423 5.17 -14.89 -32.35
CA VAL A 423 6.30 -13.96 -32.23
C VAL A 423 7.36 -14.56 -31.33
N TRP A 424 8.59 -14.60 -31.82
CA TRP A 424 9.76 -15.11 -31.12
C TRP A 424 10.78 -14.01 -30.90
N LEU A 425 11.23 -13.86 -29.66
CA LEU A 425 12.26 -12.93 -29.25
C LEU A 425 13.58 -13.67 -29.12
N ILE A 426 14.58 -13.22 -29.86
CA ILE A 426 15.88 -13.86 -29.96
C ILE A 426 16.90 -12.99 -29.21
N PRO A 427 17.41 -13.45 -28.05
CA PRO A 427 18.38 -12.69 -27.28
C PRO A 427 19.72 -12.54 -28.03
N PRO A 428 20.51 -11.49 -27.72
CA PRO A 428 21.88 -11.37 -28.20
C PRO A 428 22.81 -12.40 -27.52
N PRO A 429 23.96 -12.76 -28.14
CA PRO A 429 24.90 -13.75 -27.61
C PRO A 429 25.40 -13.50 -26.18
N HIS A 430 25.45 -12.23 -25.74
CA HIS A 430 25.91 -11.88 -24.39
C HIS A 430 24.83 -12.09 -23.30
N VAL A 431 23.56 -12.22 -23.69
CA VAL A 431 22.44 -12.58 -22.78
C VAL A 431 22.20 -14.09 -22.77
N ASP A 432 22.29 -14.71 -23.95
CA ASP A 432 22.21 -16.16 -24.13
C ASP A 432 23.14 -16.55 -25.29
N PRO A 433 24.27 -17.23 -25.02
CA PRO A 433 25.21 -17.65 -26.06
C PRO A 433 24.59 -18.52 -27.15
N ALA A 434 23.56 -19.31 -26.83
CA ALA A 434 22.85 -20.15 -27.78
C ALA A 434 21.77 -19.38 -28.57
N ARG A 435 21.49 -18.12 -28.19
CA ARG A 435 20.43 -17.28 -28.76
C ARG A 435 19.08 -17.98 -28.83
N THR A 436 18.71 -18.70 -27.77
CA THR A 436 17.52 -19.54 -27.75
C THR A 436 16.25 -18.67 -27.95
N PRO A 437 15.43 -18.91 -29.00
CA PRO A 437 14.21 -18.15 -29.22
C PRO A 437 13.23 -18.28 -28.05
N ARG A 438 12.67 -17.15 -27.61
CA ARG A 438 11.70 -17.08 -26.51
C ARG A 438 10.35 -16.66 -27.06
N LEU A 439 9.31 -17.43 -26.76
CA LEU A 439 7.95 -17.10 -27.21
C LEU A 439 7.52 -15.78 -26.57
N GLY A 440 7.05 -14.85 -27.39
CA GLY A 440 6.57 -13.53 -27.01
C GLY A 440 5.09 -13.34 -27.31
N GLY A 441 4.59 -12.17 -26.93
CA GLY A 441 3.20 -11.77 -27.12
C GLY A 441 2.22 -12.69 -26.41
N ARG A 442 0.99 -12.73 -26.93
CA ARG A 442 -0.11 -13.51 -26.36
C ARG A 442 0.17 -15.01 -26.31
N ALA A 443 0.79 -15.55 -27.36
CA ALA A 443 1.11 -16.98 -27.49
C ALA A 443 1.99 -17.50 -26.33
N ARG A 444 2.74 -16.63 -25.64
CA ARG A 444 3.52 -16.98 -24.44
C ARG A 444 2.64 -17.48 -23.28
N TYR A 445 1.39 -17.05 -23.22
CA TYR A 445 0.46 -17.31 -22.12
C TYR A 445 -0.67 -18.28 -22.49
N ASP A 446 -0.86 -18.58 -23.77
CA ASP A 446 -1.88 -19.52 -24.24
C ASP A 446 -1.40 -20.97 -24.04
N VAL A 447 -1.91 -21.64 -23.00
CA VAL A 447 -1.52 -23.03 -22.64
C VAL A 447 -2.16 -24.08 -23.56
N ALA A 448 -3.16 -23.70 -24.37
CA ALA A 448 -3.97 -24.62 -25.18
C ALA A 448 -3.96 -24.28 -26.70
N ALA A 449 -2.93 -23.60 -27.20
CA ALA A 449 -2.83 -23.16 -28.60
C ALA A 449 -2.27 -24.21 -29.58
#